data_AF-A0A2W2GE86-F1
#
_entry.id   AF-A0A2W2GE86-F1
#
_cell.length_a   1.000
_cell.length_b   1.000
_cell.length_c   1.000
_cell.angle_alpha   90.00
_cell.angle_beta   90.00
_cell.angle_gamma   90.00
#
_symmetry.space_group_name_H-M   'P 1'
#
loop_
_entity.id
_entity.type
_entity.pdbx_description
1 polymer ?
#
loop_
_entity_poly.entity_id
_entity_poly.type
_entity_poly.pdbx_seq_one_letter_code
_entity_poly.pdbx_strand_id
1 'polypeptide(L)'
;MYRHFPDRADLIGAVVVDNMAQVAALAAEVLAAEPSAGQALAAFAQRVVEHRIVAMLPILGAHVEQTTEFRQARTHLLAALDTLVEAARAEGALRSDVGAADLVMFLTVLTRPLPSVSRDLGDAVRARLLATLLDGLRPGGATPLPGAPLDADLITAGLTTANRSPATQP
;
A
#
# COMPACT_ATOMS: atom_id res chain seq x y z
N MET A 1 11.55 9.93 -25.53
CA MET A 1 11.54 9.52 -24.11
C MET A 1 12.00 8.08 -23.85
N TYR A 2 12.11 7.20 -24.86
CA TYR A 2 12.53 5.78 -24.71
C TYR A 2 14.05 5.50 -24.57
N ARG A 3 14.91 6.51 -24.33
CA ARG A 3 16.38 6.35 -24.42
C ARG A 3 17.09 6.03 -23.08
N HIS A 4 16.38 5.97 -21.96
CA HIS A 4 16.97 5.73 -20.63
C HIS A 4 16.76 4.30 -20.10
N PHE A 5 15.93 3.49 -20.75
CA PHE A 5 15.60 2.15 -20.26
C PHE A 5 15.98 1.11 -21.32
N PRO A 6 17.09 0.37 -21.12
CA PRO A 6 17.56 -0.69 -22.01
C PRO A 6 16.49 -1.75 -22.28
N ASP A 7 15.65 -2.06 -21.30
CA ASP A 7 14.53 -2.99 -21.45
C ASP A 7 13.25 -2.55 -20.72
N ARG A 8 12.18 -3.35 -20.89
CA ARG A 8 10.86 -3.11 -20.29
C ARG A 8 10.89 -3.28 -18.76
N ALA A 9 11.75 -4.14 -18.22
CA ALA A 9 11.84 -4.36 -16.79
C ALA A 9 12.45 -3.15 -16.08
N ASP A 10 13.46 -2.51 -16.68
CA ASP A 10 14.06 -1.28 -16.18
C ASP A 10 13.06 -0.12 -16.14
N LEU A 11 12.24 0.04 -17.19
CA LEU A 11 11.17 1.04 -17.21
C LEU A 11 10.14 0.78 -16.12
N ILE A 12 9.70 -0.47 -15.98
CA ILE A 12 8.74 -0.86 -14.94
C ILE A 12 9.32 -0.58 -13.55
N GLY A 13 10.59 -0.93 -13.32
CA GLY A 13 11.25 -0.69 -12.04
C GLY A 13 11.33 0.78 -11.68
N ALA A 14 11.70 1.64 -12.62
CA ALA A 14 11.73 3.09 -12.41
C ALA A 14 10.34 3.66 -12.09
N VAL A 15 9.29 3.21 -12.78
CA VAL A 15 7.90 3.62 -12.50
C VAL A 15 7.47 3.17 -11.10
N VAL A 16 7.90 2.00 -10.63
CA VAL A 16 7.59 1.54 -9.27
C VAL A 16 8.28 2.38 -8.22
N VAL A 17 9.57 2.68 -8.41
CA VAL A 17 10.34 3.55 -7.52
C VAL A 17 9.70 4.94 -7.44
N ASP A 18 9.31 5.52 -8.57
CA ASP A 18 8.63 6.81 -8.62
C ASP A 18 7.27 6.77 -7.88
N ASN A 19 6.46 5.74 -8.12
CA ASN A 19 5.20 5.56 -7.38
C ASN A 19 5.43 5.43 -5.87
N MET A 20 6.43 4.68 -5.41
CA MET A 20 6.77 4.57 -3.99
C MET A 20 7.09 5.94 -3.39
N ALA A 21 7.90 6.74 -4.10
CA ALA A 21 8.25 8.09 -3.67
C ALA A 21 7.02 9.01 -3.60
N GLN A 22 6.12 8.93 -4.58
CA GLN A 22 4.87 9.70 -4.59
C GLN A 22 3.95 9.32 -3.41
N VAL A 23 3.81 8.03 -3.10
CA VAL A 23 3.01 7.57 -1.95
C VAL A 23 3.64 8.02 -0.63
N ALA A 24 4.98 7.95 -0.50
CA ALA A 24 5.68 8.42 0.68
C ALA A 24 5.49 9.93 0.89
N ALA A 25 5.62 10.71 -0.18
CA ALA A 25 5.38 12.15 -0.15
C ALA A 25 3.93 12.48 0.22
N LEU A 26 2.95 11.74 -0.34
CA LEU A 26 1.55 11.90 -0.02
C LEU A 26 1.27 11.65 1.47
N ALA A 27 1.87 10.61 2.08
CA ALA A 27 1.72 10.32 3.50
C ALA A 27 2.23 11.48 4.38
N ALA A 28 3.38 12.06 4.03
CA ALA A 28 3.91 13.23 4.72
C ALA A 28 3.05 14.49 4.51
N GLU A 29 2.57 14.71 3.28
CA GLU A 29 1.73 15.86 2.92
C GLU A 29 0.42 15.86 3.71
N VAL A 30 -0.30 14.74 3.74
CA VAL A 30 -1.58 14.66 4.45
C VAL A 30 -1.40 14.82 5.96
N LEU A 31 -0.29 14.31 6.51
CA LEU A 31 -0.01 14.40 7.94
C LEU A 31 0.28 15.85 8.35
N ALA A 32 0.87 16.64 7.45
CA ALA A 32 1.11 18.06 7.68
C ALA A 32 -0.12 18.94 7.43
N ALA A 33 -1.01 18.53 6.52
CA ALA A 33 -2.14 19.34 6.07
C ALA A 33 -3.42 19.13 6.89
N GLU A 34 -3.68 17.90 7.34
CA GLU A 34 -4.93 17.56 8.01
C GLU A 34 -4.93 17.96 9.50
N PRO A 35 -6.09 18.33 10.07
CA PRO A 35 -6.21 18.75 11.47
C PRO A 35 -5.83 17.69 12.52
N SER A 36 -5.83 16.41 12.16
CA SER A 36 -5.45 15.30 13.04
C SER A 36 -4.86 14.14 12.25
N ALA A 37 -4.03 13.32 12.89
CA ALA A 37 -3.45 12.13 12.26
C ALA A 37 -4.51 11.10 11.83
N GLY A 38 -5.62 11.01 12.57
CA GLY A 38 -6.78 10.22 12.15
C GLY A 38 -7.40 10.69 10.82
N GLN A 39 -7.52 12.01 10.62
CA GLN A 39 -7.99 12.59 9.36
C GLN A 39 -6.95 12.44 8.24
N ALA A 40 -5.66 12.60 8.57
CA ALA A 40 -4.54 12.34 7.66
C ALA A 40 -4.56 10.91 7.12
N LEU A 41 -4.75 9.89 7.97
CA LEU A 41 -4.81 8.49 7.54
C LEU A 41 -6.00 8.24 6.62
N ALA A 42 -7.17 8.81 6.92
CA ALA A 42 -8.34 8.70 6.07
C ALA A 42 -8.10 9.36 4.70
N ALA A 43 -7.55 10.58 4.67
CA ALA A 43 -7.22 11.31 3.45
C ALA A 43 -6.16 10.58 2.60
N PHE A 44 -5.13 10.03 3.25
CA PHE A 44 -4.13 9.17 2.60
C PHE A 44 -4.79 7.99 1.89
N ALA A 45 -5.60 7.23 2.62
CA ALA A 45 -6.24 6.02 2.11
C ALA A 45 -7.19 6.33 0.95
N GLN A 46 -7.95 7.42 1.04
CA GLN A 46 -8.82 7.92 -0.02
C GLN A 46 -8.04 8.28 -1.29
N ARG A 47 -7.00 9.11 -1.17
CA ARG A 47 -6.17 9.53 -2.32
C ARG A 47 -5.46 8.35 -2.98
N VAL A 48 -4.91 7.42 -2.19
CA VAL A 48 -4.31 6.18 -2.72
C VAL A 48 -5.33 5.36 -3.53
N VAL A 49 -6.56 5.25 -3.03
CA VAL A 49 -7.64 4.50 -3.67
C VAL A 49 -8.12 5.18 -4.95
N GLU A 50 -8.31 6.50 -4.93
CA GLU A 50 -8.76 7.29 -6.08
C GLU A 50 -7.74 7.26 -7.22
N HIS A 51 -6.47 7.45 -6.90
CA HIS A 51 -5.38 7.47 -7.88
C HIS A 51 -4.87 6.07 -8.24
N ARG A 52 -5.35 5.02 -7.57
CA ARG A 52 -4.95 3.60 -7.77
C ARG A 52 -3.44 3.36 -7.66
N ILE A 53 -2.75 4.18 -6.87
CA ILE A 53 -1.27 4.24 -6.84
C ILE A 53 -0.65 2.95 -6.29
N VAL A 54 -1.35 2.26 -5.37
CA VAL A 54 -0.82 1.08 -4.66
C VAL A 54 -1.06 -0.25 -5.38
N ALA A 55 -1.82 -0.26 -6.49
CA ALA A 55 -2.10 -1.49 -7.25
C ALA A 55 -0.82 -2.20 -7.79
N MET A 56 0.34 -1.54 -7.72
CA MET A 56 1.58 -1.98 -8.37
C MET A 56 2.66 -2.52 -7.41
N LEU A 57 2.58 -2.28 -6.09
CA LEU A 57 3.69 -2.62 -5.17
C LEU A 57 3.93 -4.14 -5.01
N PRO A 58 2.91 -5.00 -4.84
CA PRO A 58 3.15 -6.42 -4.58
C PRO A 58 3.32 -7.28 -5.84
N ILE A 59 2.91 -6.78 -7.01
CA ILE A 59 2.93 -7.55 -8.27
C ILE A 59 4.29 -7.41 -8.99
N LEU A 60 5.09 -6.39 -8.65
CA LEU A 60 6.31 -6.04 -9.38
C LEU A 60 7.61 -6.38 -8.63
N GLY A 61 7.50 -6.82 -7.38
CA GLY A 61 8.63 -7.10 -6.52
C GLY A 61 9.58 -8.19 -7.06
N ALA A 62 9.06 -9.26 -7.65
CA ALA A 62 9.88 -10.43 -7.96
C ALA A 62 11.04 -10.18 -8.98
N HIS A 63 10.97 -9.15 -9.83
CA HIS A 63 12.02 -8.83 -10.82
C HIS A 63 12.84 -7.58 -10.46
N VAL A 64 12.31 -6.65 -9.64
CA VAL A 64 12.93 -5.33 -9.37
C VAL A 64 13.50 -5.23 -7.95
N GLU A 65 13.14 -6.14 -7.02
CA GLU A 65 13.60 -6.15 -5.62
C GLU A 65 15.13 -6.17 -5.44
N GLN A 66 15.87 -6.53 -6.49
CA GLN A 66 17.33 -6.67 -6.44
C GLN A 66 18.08 -5.34 -6.60
N THR A 67 17.44 -4.26 -7.05
CA THR A 67 18.10 -2.96 -7.21
C THR A 67 18.21 -2.20 -5.88
N THR A 68 19.25 -1.37 -5.74
CA THR A 68 19.45 -0.57 -4.53
C THR A 68 18.41 0.53 -4.42
N GLU A 69 18.01 1.10 -5.55
CA GLU A 69 17.02 2.16 -5.70
C GLU A 69 15.65 1.69 -5.22
N PHE A 70 15.24 0.47 -5.60
CA PHE A 70 13.99 -0.12 -5.13
C PHE A 70 13.99 -0.31 -3.61
N ARG A 71 15.07 -0.88 -3.05
CA ARG A 71 15.18 -1.09 -1.60
C ARG A 71 15.11 0.24 -0.84
N GLN A 72 15.81 1.27 -1.31
CA GLN A 72 15.77 2.61 -0.71
C GLN A 72 14.38 3.23 -0.76
N ALA A 73 13.71 3.18 -1.92
CA ALA A 73 12.36 3.70 -2.08
C ALA A 73 11.35 2.96 -1.20
N ARG A 74 11.47 1.63 -1.08
CA ARG A 74 10.66 0.81 -0.18
C ARG A 74 10.88 1.20 1.29
N THR A 75 12.12 1.33 1.73
CA THR A 75 12.44 1.75 3.10
C THR A 75 11.86 3.12 3.40
N HIS A 76 11.97 4.07 2.47
CA HIS A 76 11.42 5.41 2.63
C HIS A 76 9.89 5.41 2.71
N LEU A 77 9.23 4.64 1.84
CA LEU A 77 7.78 4.46 1.87
C LEU A 77 7.31 3.87 3.21
N LEU A 78 7.92 2.77 3.66
CA LEU A 78 7.53 2.13 4.93
C LEU A 78 7.71 3.09 6.11
N ALA A 79 8.83 3.81 6.17
CA ALA A 79 9.06 4.80 7.23
C ALA A 79 8.02 5.94 7.25
N ALA A 80 7.59 6.42 6.08
CA ALA A 80 6.56 7.44 5.97
C ALA A 80 5.19 6.92 6.45
N LEU A 81 4.85 5.67 6.10
CA LEU A 81 3.61 5.03 6.53
C LEU A 81 3.61 4.69 8.02
N ASP A 82 4.74 4.24 8.57
CA ASP A 82 4.91 4.00 10.00
C ASP A 82 4.69 5.30 10.77
N THR A 83 5.27 6.42 10.31
CA THR A 83 5.07 7.73 10.93
C THR A 83 3.58 8.13 10.98
N LEU A 84 2.87 7.94 9.87
CA LEU A 84 1.43 8.23 9.78
C LEU A 84 0.60 7.32 10.70
N VAL A 85 0.90 6.02 10.72
CA VAL A 85 0.22 5.03 11.56
C VAL A 85 0.45 5.29 13.04
N GLU A 86 1.70 5.54 13.45
CA GLU A 86 2.04 5.83 14.84
C GLU A 86 1.41 7.13 15.32
N ALA A 87 1.37 8.17 14.48
CA ALA A 87 0.67 9.40 14.82
C ALA A 87 -0.83 9.15 15.05
N ALA A 88 -1.50 8.38 14.19
CA ALA A 88 -2.91 8.04 14.35
C ALA A 88 -3.17 7.15 15.58
N ARG A 89 -2.26 6.23 15.92
CA ARG A 89 -2.33 5.41 17.14
C ARG A 89 -2.14 6.26 18.40
N ALA A 90 -1.18 7.18 18.39
CA ALA A 90 -0.90 8.07 19.51
C ALA A 90 -2.08 9.00 19.84
N GLU A 91 -2.85 9.42 18.82
CA GLU A 91 -4.10 10.16 18.99
C GLU A 91 -5.31 9.30 19.40
N GLY A 92 -5.16 7.97 19.44
CA GLY A 92 -6.28 7.06 19.67
C GLY A 92 -7.28 7.03 18.51
N ALA A 93 -6.87 7.40 17.31
CA ALA A 93 -7.71 7.34 16.10
C ALA A 93 -7.61 5.98 15.38
N LEU A 94 -6.54 5.22 15.63
CA LEU A 94 -6.28 3.91 15.04
C LEU A 94 -6.12 2.83 16.13
N ARG A 95 -6.72 1.66 15.89
CA ARG A 95 -6.55 0.46 16.74
C ARG A 95 -5.09 0.04 16.87
N SER A 96 -4.71 -0.49 18.04
CA SER A 96 -3.29 -0.72 18.39
C SER A 96 -2.66 -1.95 17.75
N ASP A 97 -3.43 -2.81 17.11
CA ASP A 97 -3.03 -4.06 16.48
C ASP A 97 -2.99 -3.96 14.94
N VAL A 98 -2.84 -2.75 14.40
CA VAL A 98 -2.65 -2.46 12.98
C VAL A 98 -1.36 -1.67 12.77
N GLY A 99 -0.52 -2.15 11.85
CA GLY A 99 0.73 -1.49 11.44
C GLY A 99 0.69 -0.95 9.99
N ALA A 100 1.80 -0.36 9.54
CA ALA A 100 1.91 0.17 8.17
C ALA A 100 1.76 -0.93 7.10
N ALA A 101 2.30 -2.13 7.35
CA ALA A 101 2.20 -3.24 6.41
C ALA A 101 0.74 -3.72 6.22
N ASP A 102 -0.06 -3.72 7.29
CA ASP A 102 -1.51 -3.99 7.21
C ASP A 102 -2.20 -2.96 6.32
N LEU A 103 -1.90 -1.66 6.53
CA LEU A 103 -2.44 -0.58 5.72
C LEU A 103 -2.09 -0.74 4.24
N VAL A 104 -0.82 -1.06 3.92
CA VAL A 104 -0.38 -1.34 2.55
C VAL A 104 -1.15 -2.51 1.93
N MET A 105 -1.37 -3.59 2.69
CA MET A 105 -2.09 -4.76 2.20
C MET A 105 -3.57 -4.49 1.98
N PHE A 106 -4.23 -3.76 2.88
CA PHE A 106 -5.62 -3.34 2.68
C PHE A 106 -5.78 -2.49 1.42
N LEU A 107 -4.92 -1.48 1.24
CA LEU A 107 -4.96 -0.60 0.08
C LEU A 107 -4.63 -1.35 -1.22
N THR A 108 -3.69 -2.30 -1.16
CA THR A 108 -3.40 -3.20 -2.29
C THR A 108 -4.65 -3.98 -2.70
N VAL A 109 -5.33 -4.63 -1.75
CA VAL A 109 -6.51 -5.44 -2.06
C VAL A 109 -7.65 -4.57 -2.60
N LEU A 110 -7.88 -3.40 -1.99
CA LEU A 110 -8.95 -2.49 -2.41
C LEU A 110 -8.71 -1.87 -3.78
N THR A 111 -7.46 -1.60 -4.16
CA THR A 111 -7.12 -0.98 -5.46
C THR A 111 -7.12 -1.96 -6.63
N ARG A 112 -7.25 -3.27 -6.38
CA ARG A 112 -7.35 -4.27 -7.46
C ARG A 112 -8.59 -4.04 -8.33
N PRO A 113 -8.47 -4.24 -9.66
CA PRO A 113 -9.63 -4.21 -10.54
C PRO A 113 -10.62 -5.32 -10.17
N LEU A 114 -11.90 -4.97 -10.04
CA LEU A 114 -12.96 -5.96 -9.90
C LEU A 114 -13.29 -6.52 -11.29
N PRO A 115 -13.18 -7.85 -11.51
CA PRO A 115 -13.49 -8.44 -12.81
C PRO A 115 -14.99 -8.35 -13.08
N SER A 116 -15.36 -8.12 -14.34
CA SER A 116 -16.75 -8.22 -14.82
C SER A 116 -17.73 -7.20 -14.20
N VAL A 117 -17.25 -6.05 -13.74
CA VAL A 117 -18.07 -4.95 -13.21
C VAL A 117 -17.81 -3.68 -14.02
N SER A 118 -18.83 -2.83 -14.21
CA SER A 118 -18.63 -1.50 -14.83
C SER A 118 -17.70 -0.65 -13.96
N ARG A 119 -17.04 0.34 -14.59
CA ARG A 119 -16.13 1.27 -13.88
C ARG A 119 -16.84 1.97 -12.72
N ASP A 120 -18.01 2.55 -13.00
CA ASP A 120 -18.75 3.35 -12.02
C ASP A 120 -19.19 2.51 -10.81
N LEU A 121 -19.69 1.30 -11.05
CA LEU A 121 -20.06 0.39 -9.98
C LEU A 121 -18.81 -0.07 -9.19
N GLY A 122 -17.70 -0.34 -9.88
CA GLY A 122 -16.44 -0.69 -9.24
C GLY A 122 -15.90 0.42 -8.33
N ASP A 123 -16.02 1.68 -8.75
CA ASP A 123 -15.58 2.84 -7.96
C ASP A 123 -16.52 3.07 -6.76
N ALA A 124 -17.84 2.93 -6.94
CA ALA A 124 -18.81 2.98 -5.83
C ALA A 124 -18.60 1.87 -4.79
N VAL A 125 -18.34 0.63 -5.24
CA VAL A 125 -18.00 -0.50 -4.35
C VAL A 125 -16.73 -0.20 -3.57
N ARG A 126 -15.69 0.30 -4.24
CA ARG A 126 -14.41 0.61 -3.58
C ARG A 126 -14.55 1.72 -2.54
N ALA A 127 -15.29 2.79 -2.84
CA ALA A 127 -15.57 3.85 -1.88
C ALA A 127 -16.28 3.31 -0.63
N ARG A 128 -17.27 2.42 -0.83
CA ARG A 128 -17.99 1.79 0.29
C ARG A 128 -17.09 0.87 1.12
N LEU A 129 -16.27 0.04 0.47
CA LEU A 129 -15.34 -0.85 1.17
C LEU A 129 -14.26 -0.08 1.93
N LEU A 130 -13.74 1.01 1.37
CA LEU A 130 -12.79 1.89 2.05
C LEU A 130 -13.42 2.54 3.29
N ALA A 131 -14.64 3.06 3.18
CA ALA A 131 -15.33 3.66 4.32
C ALA A 131 -15.54 2.63 5.45
N THR A 132 -16.01 1.42 5.12
CA THR A 132 -16.16 0.33 6.09
C THR A 132 -14.83 -0.07 6.73
N LEU A 133 -13.75 -0.13 5.95
CA LEU A 133 -12.41 -0.41 6.46
C LEU A 133 -11.98 0.67 7.48
N LEU A 134 -12.07 1.94 7.10
CA LEU A 134 -11.67 3.07 7.97
C LEU A 134 -12.48 3.11 9.26
N ASP A 135 -13.77 2.83 9.21
CA ASP A 135 -14.61 2.70 10.42
C ASP A 135 -14.15 1.54 11.31
N GLY A 136 -13.81 0.38 10.72
CA GLY A 136 -13.31 -0.80 11.45
C GLY A 136 -11.87 -0.67 11.99
N LEU A 137 -11.12 0.34 11.53
CA LEU A 137 -9.79 0.67 12.04
C LEU A 137 -9.83 1.54 13.30
N ARG A 138 -10.98 2.15 13.64
CA ARG A 138 -11.12 2.91 14.89
C ARG A 138 -11.06 1.97 16.10
N PRO A 139 -10.50 2.41 17.24
CA PRO A 139 -10.34 1.54 18.42
C PRO A 139 -11.65 1.17 19.14
N GLY A 140 -12.76 1.88 18.90
CA GLY A 140 -14.01 1.69 19.63
C GLY A 140 -14.75 0.39 19.27
N GLY A 141 -14.75 -0.59 20.19
CA GLY A 141 -15.52 -1.83 20.05
C GLY A 141 -14.89 -2.88 19.13
N ALA A 142 -13.62 -2.70 18.74
CA ALA A 142 -12.92 -3.64 17.89
C ALA A 142 -12.55 -4.92 18.66
N THR A 143 -12.94 -6.08 18.11
CA THR A 143 -12.35 -7.36 18.52
C THR A 143 -10.90 -7.42 18.05
N PRO A 144 -9.94 -7.90 18.87
CA PRO A 144 -8.53 -8.01 18.47
C PRO A 144 -8.38 -8.77 17.14
N LEU A 145 -7.51 -8.29 16.25
CA LEU A 145 -7.17 -9.01 15.03
C LEU A 145 -6.38 -10.27 15.38
N PRO A 146 -6.53 -11.36 14.60
CA PRO A 146 -5.69 -12.53 14.77
C PRO A 146 -4.21 -12.21 14.53
N GLY A 147 -3.35 -12.61 15.47
CA GLY A 147 -1.90 -12.47 15.33
C GLY A 147 -1.38 -11.08 15.67
N ALA A 148 -0.13 -10.82 15.29
CA ALA A 148 0.51 -9.52 15.38
C ALA A 148 0.30 -8.73 14.06
N PRO A 149 0.49 -7.40 14.07
CA PRO A 149 0.56 -6.61 12.84
C PRO A 149 1.49 -7.26 11.81
N LEU A 150 1.15 -7.13 10.53
CA LEU A 150 1.94 -7.74 9.48
C LEU A 150 3.35 -7.16 9.43
N ASP A 151 4.30 -8.02 9.09
CA ASP A 151 5.68 -7.63 8.79
C ASP A 151 5.84 -7.49 7.27
N ALA A 152 6.25 -6.29 6.84
CA ALA A 152 6.48 -5.98 5.44
C ALA A 152 7.52 -6.92 4.79
N ASP A 153 8.54 -7.35 5.53
CA ASP A 153 9.59 -8.24 5.04
C ASP A 153 9.06 -9.66 4.85
N LEU A 154 8.22 -10.15 5.76
CA LEU A 154 7.54 -11.45 5.61
C LEU A 154 6.59 -11.46 4.41
N ILE A 155 5.82 -10.39 4.20
CA ILE A 155 4.94 -10.27 3.02
C ILE A 155 5.77 -10.35 1.73
N THR A 156 6.89 -9.63 1.69
CA THR A 156 7.77 -9.59 0.50
C THR A 156 8.34 -10.98 0.21
N ALA A 157 8.86 -11.67 1.23
CA ALA A 157 9.38 -13.03 1.09
C ALA A 157 8.31 -14.04 0.62
N GLY A 158 7.08 -13.93 1.13
CA GLY A 158 5.96 -14.78 0.72
C GLY A 158 5.54 -14.60 -0.74
N LEU A 159 5.48 -13.34 -1.21
CA LEU A 159 5.14 -13.01 -2.60
C LEU A 159 6.20 -13.51 -3.59
N THR A 160 7.49 -13.38 -3.25
CA THR A 160 8.59 -13.87 -4.08
C THR A 160 8.61 -15.39 -4.18
N THR A 161 8.13 -16.10 -3.15
CA THR A 161 8.02 -17.57 -3.17
C THR A 161 6.87 -18.04 -4.06
N ALA A 162 5.71 -17.38 -3.99
CA ALA A 162 4.54 -17.73 -4.82
C ALA A 162 4.78 -17.54 -6.33
N ASN A 163 5.62 -16.57 -6.71
CA ASN A 163 5.94 -16.31 -8.12
C ASN A 163 7.00 -17.28 -8.71
N ARG A 164 7.58 -18.18 -7.89
CA ARG A 164 8.60 -19.16 -8.30
C ARG A 164 8.09 -20.60 -8.49
N SER A 165 6.78 -20.85 -8.40
CA SER A 165 6.23 -22.19 -8.70
C SER A 165 6.42 -22.57 -10.17
N PRO A 166 6.76 -23.85 -10.47
CA PRO A 166 7.51 -24.20 -11.67
C PRO A 166 6.64 -24.19 -12.94
N ALA A 167 7.21 -23.63 -14.00
CA ALA A 167 6.80 -23.96 -15.36
C ALA A 167 6.84 -25.49 -15.50
N THR A 168 5.67 -26.08 -15.71
CA THR A 168 5.53 -27.48 -16.09
C THR A 168 6.30 -27.66 -17.40
N GLN A 169 7.47 -28.31 -17.33
CA GLN A 169 8.18 -28.84 -18.51
C GLN A 169 7.57 -30.20 -18.89
N PRO A 170 7.70 -30.60 -20.17
CA PRO A 170 6.65 -31.23 -20.97
C PRO A 170 6.37 -32.71 -20.64
#